data_AF-A0A089HHJ8-F1
#
_entry.id   AF-A0A089HHJ8-F1
#
_cell.length_a   1.000
_cell.length_b   1.000
_cell.length_c   1.000
_cell.angle_alpha   90.00
_cell.angle_beta   90.00
_cell.angle_gamma   90.00
#
_symmetry.space_group_name_H-M   'P 1'
#
loop_
_entity.id
_entity.type
_entity.pdbx_description
1 polymer ?
#
loop_
_entity_poly.entity_id
_entity_poly.type
_entity_poly.pdbx_seq_one_letter_code
_entity_poly.pdbx_strand_id
1 'polypeptide(L)'
;MKIMKLIIDNIQTIINEEIRWYLSSQIIWIGKAKDYKDIEELKKNSYGSFDWLWSDADTILFNKDDLKFSGAVIKLTEPINIIKEESDIKQIEVKHGSIKLREKKNFNSQLSYITEYYPREDKIISYSEKWDKLERVVLVDMTENFSFVLQNDEMVGFVLVNASKHVVSDSIHFVEERGTVEPDFSLKLSLFLELVEMMENEVAQIEETELKKLFTKIYEEILPYEGTNYIALRDTILNVIDYMD
;
A
#
# COMPACT_ATOMS: atom_id res chain seq x y z
N MET A 1 6.38 -22.43 18.30
CA MET A 1 6.03 -21.24 17.49
C MET A 1 7.23 -20.85 16.64
N LYS A 2 7.05 -20.61 15.34
CA LYS A 2 8.12 -20.07 14.47
C LYS A 2 8.14 -18.55 14.63
N ILE A 3 9.21 -18.02 15.21
CA ILE A 3 9.41 -16.58 15.42
C ILE A 3 10.17 -16.02 14.21
N MET A 4 9.70 -14.89 13.69
CA MET A 4 10.39 -14.16 12.64
C MET A 4 11.70 -13.58 13.20
N LYS A 5 12.80 -13.75 12.47
CA LYS A 5 14.12 -13.24 12.89
C LYS A 5 14.73 -12.48 11.74
N LEU A 6 14.75 -11.16 11.88
CA LEU A 6 15.28 -10.23 10.90
C LEU A 6 16.64 -9.71 11.33
N ILE A 7 17.47 -9.45 10.32
CA ILE A 7 18.68 -8.65 10.42
C ILE A 7 18.40 -7.39 9.62
N ILE A 8 18.75 -6.23 10.17
CA ILE A 8 18.65 -4.96 9.47
C ILE A 8 20.03 -4.67 8.90
N ASP A 9 20.07 -4.54 7.58
CA ASP A 9 21.25 -4.16 6.81
C ASP A 9 21.13 -2.66 6.50
N ASN A 10 22.15 -1.86 6.79
CA ASN A 10 22.10 -0.41 6.60
C ASN A 10 22.14 0.00 5.11
N ILE A 11 22.14 -0.97 4.20
CA ILE A 11 22.09 -0.75 2.76
C ILE A 11 20.63 -0.72 2.30
N GLN A 12 20.20 0.42 1.76
CA GLN A 12 18.94 0.51 1.03
C GLN A 12 19.10 -0.12 -0.36
N THR A 13 18.18 -1.00 -0.71
CA THR A 13 18.20 -1.76 -1.98
C THR A 13 17.06 -1.35 -2.93
N ILE A 14 16.09 -0.60 -2.39
CA ILE A 14 14.86 -0.18 -3.06
C ILE A 14 14.80 1.34 -2.98
N ILE A 15 14.34 1.95 -4.07
CA ILE A 15 14.16 3.41 -4.18
C ILE A 15 12.67 3.75 -4.22
N ASN A 16 12.32 5.01 -3.96
CA ASN A 16 10.93 5.42 -3.89
C ASN A 16 10.17 5.09 -5.17
N GLU A 17 10.77 5.30 -6.34
CA GLU A 17 10.22 5.06 -7.69
C GLU A 17 9.73 3.62 -7.89
N GLU A 18 10.25 2.67 -7.10
CA GLU A 18 9.87 1.26 -7.16
C GLU A 18 8.60 0.95 -6.35
N ILE A 19 8.04 1.93 -5.63
CA ILE A 19 6.78 1.79 -4.89
C ILE A 19 5.63 2.35 -5.71
N ARG A 20 4.62 1.51 -5.93
CA ARG A 20 3.38 1.82 -6.65
C ARG A 20 2.17 1.45 -5.82
N TRP A 21 1.17 2.31 -5.77
CA TRP A 21 -0.16 2.00 -5.27
C TRP A 21 -1.12 2.00 -6.46
N TYR A 22 -1.47 0.81 -6.90
CA TYR A 22 -2.44 0.58 -7.95
C TYR A 22 -3.84 0.77 -7.39
N LEU A 23 -4.45 1.92 -7.69
CA LEU A 23 -5.67 2.36 -6.99
C LEU A 23 -6.88 1.45 -7.31
N SER A 24 -7.06 1.09 -8.58
CA SER A 24 -8.23 0.29 -8.99
C SER A 24 -8.20 -1.13 -8.42
N SER A 25 -7.01 -1.71 -8.26
CA SER A 25 -6.84 -3.06 -7.71
C SER A 25 -6.58 -3.06 -6.20
N GLN A 26 -6.40 -1.88 -5.60
CA GLN A 26 -6.02 -1.68 -4.20
C GLN A 26 -4.77 -2.48 -3.81
N ILE A 27 -3.74 -2.44 -4.66
CA ILE A 27 -2.48 -3.17 -4.46
C ILE A 27 -1.34 -2.18 -4.24
N ILE A 28 -0.52 -2.44 -3.23
CA ILE A 28 0.80 -1.82 -3.11
C ILE A 28 1.87 -2.77 -3.61
N TRP A 29 2.64 -2.29 -4.56
CA TRP A 29 3.80 -2.97 -5.10
C TRP A 29 5.09 -2.29 -4.65
N ILE A 30 6.09 -3.09 -4.27
CA ILE A 30 7.37 -2.61 -3.78
C ILE A 30 8.48 -3.41 -4.46
N GLY A 31 9.37 -2.71 -5.16
CA GLY A 31 10.58 -3.28 -5.76
C GLY A 31 10.57 -3.30 -7.29
N LYS A 32 11.63 -3.89 -7.85
CA LYS A 32 12.02 -3.76 -9.28
C LYS A 32 11.16 -4.50 -10.29
N ALA A 33 10.39 -5.49 -9.85
CA ALA A 33 9.53 -6.27 -10.75
C ALA A 33 8.47 -5.35 -11.37
N LYS A 34 8.37 -5.31 -12.69
CA LYS A 34 7.51 -4.33 -13.38
C LYS A 34 6.07 -4.80 -13.43
N ASP A 35 5.89 -6.10 -13.70
CA ASP A 35 4.59 -6.72 -13.83
C ASP A 35 4.52 -8.07 -13.11
N TYR A 36 3.36 -8.70 -13.20
CA TYR A 36 3.11 -10.01 -12.61
C TYR A 36 4.03 -11.12 -13.16
N LYS A 37 4.44 -11.07 -14.43
CA LYS A 37 5.32 -12.08 -15.02
C LYS A 37 6.70 -12.01 -14.38
N ASP A 38 7.22 -10.81 -14.14
CA ASP A 38 8.48 -10.62 -13.43
C ASP A 38 8.41 -11.21 -12.01
N ILE A 39 7.29 -11.05 -11.30
CA ILE A 39 7.10 -11.67 -9.97
C ILE A 39 7.13 -13.19 -10.06
N GLU A 40 6.43 -13.79 -11.02
CA GLU A 40 6.45 -15.25 -11.21
C GLU A 40 7.84 -15.80 -11.50
N GLU A 41 8.66 -15.06 -12.25
CA GLU A 41 10.06 -15.42 -12.44
C GLU A 41 10.85 -15.31 -11.14
N LEU A 42 10.65 -14.24 -10.36
CA LEU A 42 11.28 -14.06 -9.06
C LEU A 42 10.90 -15.16 -8.07
N LYS A 43 9.67 -15.70 -8.10
CA LYS A 43 9.26 -16.81 -7.20
C LYS A 43 10.22 -18.00 -7.26
N LYS A 44 10.78 -18.30 -8.44
CA LYS A 44 11.74 -19.41 -8.60
C LYS A 44 13.04 -19.17 -7.82
N ASN A 45 13.42 -17.91 -7.65
CA ASN A 45 14.68 -17.50 -7.01
C ASN A 45 14.47 -16.81 -5.64
N SER A 46 13.22 -16.75 -5.16
CA SER A 46 12.86 -16.09 -3.90
C SER A 46 12.36 -17.06 -2.83
N TYR A 47 12.46 -16.65 -1.58
CA TYR A 47 11.91 -17.28 -0.39
C TYR A 47 10.93 -16.31 0.28
N GLY A 48 9.82 -16.80 0.86
CA GLY A 48 8.75 -15.94 1.41
C GLY A 48 7.33 -16.50 1.20
N SER A 49 6.33 -15.63 1.17
CA SER A 49 4.93 -15.96 0.86
C SER A 49 4.68 -15.85 -0.65
N PHE A 50 3.85 -16.75 -1.20
CA PHE A 50 3.76 -16.94 -2.66
C PHE A 50 2.36 -17.36 -3.14
N ASP A 51 1.29 -16.63 -2.87
CA ASP A 51 -0.03 -17.08 -3.35
C ASP A 51 -0.99 -15.96 -3.82
N TRP A 52 -0.46 -14.84 -4.32
CA TRP A 52 -1.27 -13.69 -4.79
C TRP A 52 -2.41 -14.05 -5.78
N LEU A 53 -2.18 -14.87 -6.81
CA LEU A 53 -3.21 -15.15 -7.82
C LEU A 53 -4.36 -16.04 -7.32
N TRP A 54 -4.13 -16.81 -6.27
CA TRP A 54 -5.03 -17.88 -5.84
C TRP A 54 -5.53 -17.68 -4.41
N SER A 55 -5.09 -16.62 -3.73
CA SER A 55 -5.50 -16.27 -2.37
C SER A 55 -5.37 -14.76 -2.15
N ASP A 56 -6.14 -14.25 -1.19
CA ASP A 56 -6.01 -12.88 -0.66
C ASP A 56 -4.71 -12.66 0.13
N ALA A 57 -3.64 -13.41 -0.17
CA ALA A 57 -2.41 -13.40 0.60
C ALA A 57 -1.35 -12.46 -0.01
N ASP A 58 -0.80 -11.63 0.88
CA ASP A 58 0.35 -10.80 0.58
C ASP A 58 1.57 -11.63 0.19
N THR A 59 2.31 -11.13 -0.80
CA THR A 59 3.53 -11.74 -1.31
C THR A 59 4.73 -10.92 -0.84
N ILE A 60 5.59 -11.50 -0.02
CA ILE A 60 6.83 -10.86 0.46
C ILE A 60 8.00 -11.70 -0.04
N LEU A 61 8.96 -11.06 -0.71
CA LEU A 61 10.02 -11.73 -1.43
C LEU A 61 11.39 -11.46 -0.81
N PHE A 62 12.11 -12.52 -0.47
CA PHE A 62 13.52 -12.49 -0.09
C PHE A 62 14.35 -13.30 -1.09
N ASN A 63 15.50 -12.81 -1.53
CA ASN A 63 16.38 -13.57 -2.42
C ASN A 63 16.84 -14.90 -1.76
N LYS A 64 16.82 -16.03 -2.48
CA LYS A 64 17.14 -17.36 -1.92
C LYS A 64 18.59 -17.54 -1.46
N ASP A 65 19.52 -16.80 -2.05
CA ASP A 65 20.95 -16.96 -1.86
C ASP A 65 21.42 -16.15 -0.65
N ASP A 66 21.03 -14.87 -0.58
CA ASP A 66 21.48 -13.96 0.48
C ASP A 66 20.39 -13.61 1.52
N LEU A 67 19.15 -14.04 1.30
CA LEU A 67 17.98 -13.80 2.15
C LEU A 67 17.61 -12.31 2.33
N LYS A 68 18.11 -11.42 1.48
CA LYS A 68 17.75 -9.99 1.49
C LYS A 68 16.37 -9.77 0.91
N PHE A 69 15.64 -8.79 1.45
CA PHE A 69 14.39 -8.34 0.87
C PHE A 69 14.60 -7.88 -0.57
N SER A 70 13.69 -8.30 -1.43
CA SER A 70 13.74 -8.06 -2.88
C SER A 70 12.48 -7.40 -3.42
N GLY A 71 11.38 -7.45 -2.66
CA GLY A 71 10.13 -6.78 -3.01
C GLY A 71 8.93 -7.36 -2.28
N ALA A 72 7.79 -6.70 -2.46
CA ALA A 72 6.51 -7.17 -1.96
C ALA A 72 5.36 -6.75 -2.89
N VAL A 73 4.28 -7.52 -2.85
CA VAL A 73 2.98 -7.20 -3.43
C VAL A 73 1.96 -7.40 -2.31
N ILE A 74 1.30 -6.32 -1.91
CA ILE A 74 0.48 -6.26 -0.70
C ILE A 74 -0.93 -5.82 -1.11
N LYS A 75 -1.95 -6.62 -0.76
CA LYS A 75 -3.36 -6.26 -0.93
C LYS A 75 -3.74 -5.29 0.18
N LEU A 76 -4.34 -4.17 -0.17
CA LEU A 76 -5.03 -3.34 0.80
C LEU A 76 -6.41 -3.91 1.09
N THR A 77 -6.91 -3.68 2.30
CA THR A 77 -8.26 -4.07 2.68
C THR A 77 -9.27 -3.17 1.97
N GLU A 78 -10.34 -3.76 1.45
CA GLU A 78 -11.49 -3.06 0.87
C GLU A 78 -12.69 -3.17 1.84
N PRO A 79 -13.37 -2.05 2.18
CA PRO A 79 -12.99 -0.67 1.90
C PRO A 79 -11.84 -0.15 2.80
N ILE A 80 -11.10 0.85 2.32
CA ILE A 80 -10.04 1.51 3.10
C ILE A 80 -10.66 2.50 4.09
N ASN A 81 -10.35 2.36 5.39
CA ASN A 81 -10.90 3.24 6.43
C ASN A 81 -10.27 4.64 6.36
N ILE A 82 -11.09 5.67 6.24
CA ILE A 82 -10.62 7.07 6.22
C ILE A 82 -10.62 7.66 7.63
N ILE A 83 -9.43 8.05 8.11
CA ILE A 83 -9.24 8.61 9.45
C ILE A 83 -8.87 10.10 9.33
N LYS A 84 -9.68 10.98 9.95
CA LYS A 84 -9.53 12.44 9.81
C LYS A 84 -8.61 13.04 10.87
N GLU A 85 -8.40 12.30 11.95
CA GLU A 85 -7.45 12.57 13.02
C GLU A 85 -6.00 12.31 12.57
N GLU A 86 -5.03 12.67 13.39
CA GLU A 86 -3.63 12.28 13.18
C GLU A 86 -3.41 10.82 13.57
N SER A 87 -2.48 10.14 12.91
CA SER A 87 -2.14 8.77 13.27
C SER A 87 -1.47 8.66 14.65
N ASP A 88 -1.97 7.73 15.47
CA ASP A 88 -1.45 7.49 16.83
C ASP A 88 -0.42 6.34 16.86
N ILE A 89 0.58 6.37 15.95
CA ILE A 89 1.68 5.42 16.03
C ILE A 89 2.62 5.86 17.15
N LYS A 90 2.64 5.11 18.26
CA LYS A 90 3.63 5.28 19.34
C LYS A 90 5.01 4.79 18.89
N GLN A 91 5.75 5.68 18.24
CA GLN A 91 7.05 5.40 17.64
C GLN A 91 8.17 5.37 18.69
N ILE A 92 9.03 4.34 18.67
CA ILE A 92 10.03 4.12 19.73
C ILE A 92 11.43 3.87 19.18
N GLU A 93 11.57 3.38 17.95
CA GLU A 93 12.85 3.30 17.26
C GLU A 93 12.63 3.33 15.75
N VAL A 94 13.40 4.14 15.03
CA VAL A 94 13.41 4.19 13.56
C VAL A 94 14.76 3.66 13.08
N LYS A 95 14.72 2.65 12.22
CA LYS A 95 15.91 2.04 11.61
C LYS A 95 15.82 2.22 10.11
N HIS A 96 16.94 2.55 9.49
CA HIS A 96 17.01 2.81 8.05
C HIS A 96 17.81 1.69 7.37
N GLY A 97 17.29 1.15 6.27
CA GLY A 97 17.99 0.15 5.48
C GLY A 97 17.07 -0.97 4.99
N SER A 98 17.65 -2.08 4.56
CA SER A 98 16.91 -3.26 4.12
C SER A 98 16.79 -4.29 5.24
N ILE A 99 15.72 -5.08 5.20
CA ILE A 99 15.59 -6.28 6.03
C ILE A 99 16.17 -7.52 5.33
N LYS A 100 16.68 -8.46 6.14
CA LYS A 100 17.17 -9.77 5.72
C LYS A 100 16.69 -10.84 6.69
N LEU A 101 16.25 -11.98 6.19
CA LEU A 101 15.95 -13.13 7.06
C LEU A 101 17.25 -13.73 7.60
N ARG A 102 17.27 -14.02 8.90
CA ARG A 102 18.41 -14.71 9.52
C ARG A 102 18.60 -16.12 8.96
N GLU A 103 17.51 -16.86 8.77
CA GLU A 103 17.49 -18.17 8.12
C GLU A 103 16.14 -18.36 7.40
N LYS A 104 16.07 -19.25 6.41
CA LYS A 104 14.82 -19.55 5.68
C LYS A 104 13.68 -19.87 6.64
N LYS A 105 13.87 -20.77 7.62
CA LYS A 105 12.82 -21.17 8.57
C LYS A 105 12.22 -20.04 9.43
N ASN A 106 12.81 -18.84 9.40
CA ASN A 106 12.38 -17.66 10.15
C ASN A 106 11.42 -16.74 9.39
N PHE A 107 10.85 -17.15 8.26
CA PHE A 107 9.74 -16.40 7.68
C PHE A 107 8.40 -16.89 8.23
N ASN A 108 7.66 -15.96 8.85
CA ASN A 108 6.29 -16.16 9.30
C ASN A 108 5.61 -14.78 9.33
N SER A 109 4.97 -14.41 8.23
CA SER A 109 4.21 -13.16 8.15
C SER A 109 2.89 -13.43 7.43
N GLN A 110 1.82 -12.95 8.03
CA GLN A 110 0.57 -12.63 7.36
C GLN A 110 0.47 -11.12 7.51
N LEU A 111 0.64 -10.40 6.40
CA LEU A 111 0.43 -8.97 6.40
C LEU A 111 -1.07 -8.68 6.28
N SER A 112 -1.38 -7.44 6.66
CA SER A 112 -2.65 -6.72 6.57
C SER A 112 -3.98 -7.48 6.71
N TYR A 113 -4.77 -7.06 7.70
CA TYR A 113 -6.22 -7.27 7.69
C TYR A 113 -6.99 -5.94 7.68
N ILE A 114 -6.35 -4.85 8.13
CA ILE A 114 -6.97 -3.53 8.27
C ILE A 114 -6.09 -2.51 7.56
N THR A 115 -6.71 -1.62 6.78
CA THR A 115 -6.05 -0.50 6.12
C THR A 115 -6.71 0.80 6.54
N GLU A 116 -5.90 1.77 6.94
CA GLU A 116 -6.30 3.13 7.33
C GLU A 116 -5.57 4.14 6.42
N TYR A 117 -6.30 5.11 5.88
CA TYR A 117 -5.72 6.27 5.18
C TYR A 117 -5.96 7.54 5.99
N TYR A 118 -4.89 8.31 6.18
CA TYR A 118 -4.84 9.55 6.93
C TYR A 118 -4.59 10.71 5.96
N PRO A 119 -5.64 11.38 5.44
CA PRO A 119 -5.50 12.33 4.32
C PRO A 119 -4.68 13.57 4.67
N ARG A 120 -4.73 14.00 5.94
CA ARG A 120 -3.98 15.16 6.44
C ARG A 120 -2.47 14.94 6.49
N GLU A 121 -2.07 13.69 6.74
CA GLU A 121 -0.66 13.27 6.77
C GLU A 121 -0.21 12.63 5.46
N ASP A 122 -1.13 12.48 4.48
CA ASP A 122 -0.98 11.68 3.27
C ASP A 122 -0.30 10.32 3.54
N LYS A 123 -0.90 9.55 4.46
CA LYS A 123 -0.30 8.35 5.02
C LYS A 123 -1.26 7.16 4.96
N ILE A 124 -0.78 6.02 4.44
CA ILE A 124 -1.42 4.72 4.61
C ILE A 124 -0.74 3.99 5.76
N ILE A 125 -1.55 3.39 6.63
CA ILE A 125 -1.12 2.39 7.59
C ILE A 125 -1.93 1.14 7.32
N SER A 126 -1.24 0.02 7.12
CA SER A 126 -1.90 -1.28 7.02
C SER A 126 -1.27 -2.25 8.00
N TYR A 127 -2.11 -3.02 8.66
CA TYR A 127 -1.70 -3.82 9.79
C TYR A 127 -2.58 -5.04 10.02
N SER A 128 -2.00 -6.00 10.74
CA SER A 128 -2.69 -7.20 11.20
C SER A 128 -3.28 -7.02 12.59
N GLU A 129 -4.26 -7.85 12.95
CA GLU A 129 -4.87 -7.89 14.30
C GLU A 129 -3.86 -8.18 15.42
N LYS A 130 -2.66 -8.68 15.09
CA LYS A 130 -1.59 -8.92 16.06
C LYS A 130 -0.90 -7.65 16.53
N TRP A 131 -1.09 -6.53 15.84
CA TRP A 131 -0.50 -5.26 16.26
C TRP A 131 -1.27 -4.71 17.47
N ASP A 132 -0.61 -4.75 18.63
CA ASP A 132 -1.07 -4.01 19.81
C ASP A 132 -0.71 -2.52 19.66
N LYS A 133 -1.70 -1.68 19.29
CA LYS A 133 -1.54 -0.23 19.11
C LYS A 133 -1.15 0.50 20.42
N LEU A 134 -1.29 -0.12 21.59
CA LEU A 134 -0.88 0.49 22.87
C LEU A 134 0.62 0.34 23.12
N GLU A 135 1.23 -0.67 22.49
CA GLU A 135 2.61 -1.04 22.67
C GLU A 135 3.56 -0.36 21.67
N ARG A 136 4.82 -0.35 22.07
CA ARG A 136 5.93 0.26 21.36
C ARG A 136 6.25 -0.51 20.07
N VAL A 137 6.54 0.19 18.96
CA VAL A 137 6.94 -0.43 17.68
C VAL A 137 8.27 0.09 17.14
N VAL A 138 8.91 -0.71 16.28
CA VAL A 138 10.09 -0.34 15.49
C VAL A 138 9.66 -0.13 14.04
N LEU A 139 9.96 1.03 13.48
CA LEU A 139 9.83 1.25 12.04
C LEU A 139 11.15 0.91 11.35
N VAL A 140 11.08 0.15 10.27
CA VAL A 140 12.21 -0.14 9.40
C VAL A 140 11.97 0.52 8.06
N ASP A 141 12.60 1.67 7.85
CA ASP A 141 12.50 2.51 6.66
C ASP A 141 13.28 1.88 5.52
N MET A 142 12.54 1.23 4.63
CA MET A 142 13.06 0.54 3.46
C MET A 142 13.37 1.52 2.32
N THR A 143 12.61 2.61 2.28
CA THR A 143 12.78 3.77 1.40
C THR A 143 12.46 5.04 2.20
N GLU A 144 12.48 6.21 1.59
CA GLU A 144 12.04 7.46 2.25
C GLU A 144 10.54 7.43 2.58
N ASN A 145 9.72 6.78 1.74
CA ASN A 145 8.28 6.81 1.89
C ASN A 145 7.68 5.54 2.49
N PHE A 146 8.41 4.43 2.52
CA PHE A 146 7.87 3.13 2.94
C PHE A 146 8.67 2.50 4.06
N SER A 147 7.95 2.05 5.09
CA SER A 147 8.50 1.40 6.27
C SER A 147 7.71 0.14 6.63
N PHE A 148 8.42 -0.92 7.02
CA PHE A 148 7.77 -2.04 7.72
C PHE A 148 7.64 -1.73 9.22
N VAL A 149 6.54 -2.16 9.81
CA VAL A 149 6.27 -2.05 11.25
C VAL A 149 6.61 -3.39 11.91
N LEU A 150 7.50 -3.35 12.91
CA LEU A 150 7.87 -4.50 13.71
C LEU A 150 7.41 -4.34 15.16
N GLN A 151 6.82 -5.41 15.70
CA GLN A 151 6.48 -5.53 17.12
C GLN A 151 6.81 -6.95 17.58
N ASN A 152 7.49 -7.10 18.72
CA ASN A 152 7.91 -8.41 19.25
C ASN A 152 8.68 -9.28 18.24
N ASP A 153 9.57 -8.66 17.44
CA ASP A 153 10.33 -9.28 16.34
C ASP A 153 9.48 -9.84 15.17
N GLU A 154 8.17 -9.55 15.12
CA GLU A 154 7.28 -9.91 14.01
C GLU A 154 6.94 -8.69 13.15
N MET A 155 6.80 -8.91 11.84
CA MET A 155 6.27 -7.90 10.92
C MET A 155 4.75 -7.87 11.07
N VAL A 156 4.23 -6.76 11.61
CA VAL A 156 2.81 -6.62 11.97
C VAL A 156 2.05 -5.66 11.04
N GLY A 157 2.75 -4.93 10.18
CA GLY A 157 2.16 -3.99 9.24
C GLY A 157 3.21 -3.21 8.45
N PHE A 158 2.75 -2.17 7.75
CA PHE A 158 3.59 -1.20 7.08
C PHE A 158 3.00 0.21 7.16
N VAL A 159 3.86 1.19 6.87
CA VAL A 159 3.49 2.60 6.72
C VAL A 159 3.98 3.07 5.35
N LEU A 160 3.11 3.75 4.62
CA LEU A 160 3.45 4.48 3.39
C LEU A 160 3.12 5.96 3.60
N VAL A 161 4.13 6.82 3.66
CA VAL A 161 3.97 8.28 3.70
C VAL A 161 4.04 8.88 2.30
N ASN A 162 3.48 10.09 2.14
CA ASN A 162 3.25 10.68 0.81
C ASN A 162 2.47 9.72 -0.12
N ALA A 163 1.57 8.91 0.44
CA ALA A 163 0.98 7.76 -0.24
C ALA A 163 0.29 8.15 -1.56
N SER A 164 -0.36 9.30 -1.60
CA SER A 164 -1.02 9.81 -2.80
C SER A 164 -0.06 10.01 -3.98
N LYS A 165 1.24 10.25 -3.73
CA LYS A 165 2.28 10.34 -4.78
C LYS A 165 2.67 9.00 -5.38
N HIS A 166 2.25 7.90 -4.77
CA HIS A 166 2.50 6.55 -5.27
C HIS A 166 1.32 6.00 -6.09
N VAL A 167 0.21 6.73 -6.15
CA VAL A 167 -0.99 6.31 -6.89
C VAL A 167 -0.71 6.23 -8.39
N VAL A 168 -1.02 5.08 -8.98
CA VAL A 168 -0.87 4.79 -10.41
C VAL A 168 -2.04 3.95 -10.93
N SER A 169 -2.24 3.99 -12.25
CA SER A 169 -3.20 3.12 -12.96
C SER A 169 -2.62 1.71 -13.08
N ASP A 170 -3.48 0.69 -13.09
CA ASP A 170 -3.08 -0.72 -13.28
C ASP A 170 -2.32 -0.97 -14.60
N SER A 171 -2.45 -0.04 -15.55
CA SER A 171 -1.72 -0.04 -16.82
C SER A 171 -0.26 0.43 -16.72
N ILE A 172 0.16 1.05 -15.60
CA ILE A 172 1.47 1.67 -15.43
C ILE A 172 2.39 0.75 -14.61
N HIS A 173 3.29 0.06 -15.30
CA HIS A 173 4.20 -0.91 -14.67
C HIS A 173 5.51 -0.32 -14.15
N PHE A 174 5.81 0.95 -14.43
CA PHE A 174 7.01 1.63 -13.94
C PHE A 174 6.82 3.14 -13.92
N VAL A 175 7.37 3.82 -12.93
CA VAL A 175 7.31 5.28 -12.78
C VAL A 175 8.74 5.82 -12.80
N GLU A 176 9.16 6.35 -13.95
CA GLU A 176 10.49 6.97 -14.10
C GLU A 176 10.58 8.31 -13.37
N GLU A 177 9.51 9.10 -13.44
CA GLU A 177 9.41 10.39 -12.79
C GLU A 177 8.02 10.55 -12.18
N ARG A 178 7.97 11.00 -10.93
CA ARG A 178 6.72 11.32 -10.24
C ARG A 178 6.30 12.71 -10.66
N GLY A 179 5.11 12.83 -11.24
CA GLY A 179 4.52 14.12 -11.54
C GLY A 179 4.35 14.98 -10.28
N THR A 180 4.20 16.29 -10.48
CA THR A 180 3.81 17.18 -9.38
C THR A 180 2.40 16.82 -8.93
N VAL A 181 2.26 16.48 -7.64
CA VAL A 181 0.97 16.21 -7.01
C VAL A 181 0.59 17.45 -6.22
N GLU A 182 -0.57 18.03 -6.53
CA GLU A 182 -1.07 19.17 -5.76
C GLU A 182 -1.33 18.77 -4.31
N PRO A 183 -1.10 19.68 -3.35
CA PRO A 183 -1.26 19.39 -1.92
C PRO A 183 -2.66 18.89 -1.53
N ASP A 184 -3.69 19.19 -2.31
CA ASP A 184 -5.07 18.79 -2.04
C ASP A 184 -5.46 17.44 -2.69
N PHE A 185 -4.59 16.83 -3.48
CA PHE A 185 -4.87 15.54 -4.14
C PHE A 185 -5.19 14.44 -3.11
N SER A 186 -4.51 14.41 -1.96
CA SER A 186 -4.81 13.47 -0.87
C SER A 186 -6.24 13.64 -0.35
N LEU A 187 -6.78 14.87 -0.36
CA LEU A 187 -8.16 15.15 0.03
C LEU A 187 -9.14 14.66 -1.05
N LYS A 188 -8.83 14.84 -2.34
CA LYS A 188 -9.66 14.30 -3.43
C LYS A 188 -9.70 12.77 -3.42
N LEU A 189 -8.55 12.15 -3.22
CA LEU A 189 -8.41 10.71 -3.07
C LEU A 189 -9.18 10.21 -1.85
N SER A 190 -9.09 10.91 -0.72
CA SER A 190 -9.88 10.60 0.47
C SER A 190 -11.39 10.65 0.20
N LEU A 191 -11.88 11.71 -0.46
CA LEU A 191 -13.29 11.82 -0.81
C LEU A 191 -13.74 10.66 -1.71
N PHE A 192 -12.92 10.29 -2.69
CA PHE A 192 -13.21 9.12 -3.54
C PHE A 192 -13.33 7.83 -2.72
N LEU A 193 -12.38 7.55 -1.82
CA LEU A 193 -12.39 6.36 -0.98
C LEU A 193 -13.59 6.33 -0.02
N GLU A 194 -13.97 7.47 0.58
CA GLU A 194 -15.19 7.59 1.40
C GLU A 194 -16.45 7.26 0.57
N LEU A 195 -16.52 7.69 -0.70
CA LEU A 195 -17.66 7.38 -1.56
C LEU A 195 -17.72 5.89 -1.95
N VAL A 196 -16.57 5.25 -2.17
CA VAL A 196 -16.51 3.79 -2.42
C VAL A 196 -17.01 3.04 -1.18
N GLU A 197 -16.56 3.41 0.01
CA GLU A 197 -17.05 2.82 1.27
C GLU A 197 -18.57 3.01 1.42
N MET A 198 -19.09 4.19 1.10
CA MET A 198 -20.53 4.46 1.13
C MET A 198 -21.31 3.62 0.11
N MET A 199 -20.73 3.34 -1.05
CA MET A 199 -21.35 2.50 -2.09
C MET A 199 -21.45 1.03 -1.65
N GLU A 200 -20.45 0.52 -0.93
CA GLU A 200 -20.44 -0.87 -0.42
C GLU A 200 -21.28 -1.05 0.85
N ASN A 201 -21.55 0.03 1.58
CA ASN A 201 -22.30 -0.02 2.82
C ASN A 201 -23.81 -0.11 2.57
N GLU A 202 -24.40 -1.30 2.78
CA GLU A 202 -25.84 -1.56 2.64
C GLU A 202 -26.74 -0.65 3.52
N VAL A 203 -26.17 0.02 4.53
CA VAL A 203 -26.88 0.93 5.44
C VAL A 203 -26.90 2.38 4.91
N ALA A 204 -26.00 2.75 4.00
CA ALA A 204 -25.91 4.10 3.47
C ALA A 204 -27.12 4.42 2.58
N GLN A 205 -27.96 5.36 3.02
CA GLN A 205 -29.18 5.80 2.32
C GLN A 205 -28.92 6.83 1.22
N ILE A 206 -27.76 6.78 0.58
CA ILE A 206 -27.47 7.70 -0.54
C ILE A 206 -28.00 7.08 -1.83
N GLU A 207 -28.78 7.86 -2.58
CA GLU A 207 -29.26 7.40 -3.88
C GLU A 207 -28.08 7.24 -4.84
N GLU A 208 -28.07 6.18 -5.63
CA GLU A 208 -27.04 5.89 -6.64
C GLU A 208 -26.78 7.10 -7.56
N THR A 209 -27.83 7.82 -7.95
CA THR A 209 -27.73 9.03 -8.77
C THR A 209 -26.99 10.17 -8.06
N GLU A 210 -27.07 10.25 -6.74
CA GLU A 210 -26.34 11.24 -5.96
C GLU A 210 -24.87 10.83 -5.79
N LEU A 211 -24.58 9.54 -5.58
CA LEU A 211 -23.22 9.00 -5.62
C LEU A 211 -22.53 9.28 -6.97
N LYS A 212 -23.21 9.01 -8.10
CA LYS A 212 -22.70 9.31 -9.45
C LYS A 212 -22.33 10.78 -9.61
N LYS A 213 -23.16 11.71 -9.09
CA LYS A 213 -22.85 13.15 -9.11
C LYS A 213 -21.61 13.49 -8.27
N LEU A 214 -21.46 12.87 -7.09
CA LEU A 214 -20.32 13.11 -6.22
C LEU A 214 -19.02 12.59 -6.85
N PHE A 215 -19.02 11.39 -7.45
CA PHE A 215 -17.89 10.88 -8.23
C PHE A 215 -17.56 11.78 -9.43
N THR A 216 -18.58 12.17 -10.20
CA THR A 216 -18.42 13.07 -11.36
C THR A 216 -17.81 14.41 -10.94
N LYS A 217 -18.24 14.96 -9.80
CA LYS A 217 -17.69 16.20 -9.26
C LYS A 217 -16.19 16.08 -8.95
N ILE A 218 -15.76 14.98 -8.34
CA ILE A 218 -14.32 14.74 -8.11
C ILE A 218 -13.59 14.67 -9.45
N TYR A 219 -14.14 13.93 -10.42
CA TYR A 219 -13.55 13.81 -11.76
C TYR A 219 -13.37 15.18 -12.44
N GLU A 220 -14.40 16.03 -12.43
CA GLU A 220 -14.35 17.38 -13.02
C GLU A 220 -13.33 18.27 -12.32
N GLU A 221 -13.26 18.23 -10.99
CA GLU A 221 -12.30 19.00 -10.20
C GLU A 221 -10.85 18.60 -10.51
N ILE A 222 -10.59 17.32 -10.79
CA ILE A 222 -9.24 16.82 -11.09
C ILE A 222 -8.91 16.75 -12.58
N LEU A 223 -9.88 17.03 -13.47
CA LEU A 223 -9.73 16.98 -14.92
C LEU A 223 -8.57 17.84 -15.47
N PRO A 224 -8.32 19.07 -14.97
CA PRO A 224 -7.27 19.93 -15.52
C PRO A 224 -5.83 19.48 -15.23
N TYR A 225 -5.64 18.54 -14.30
CA TYR A 225 -4.31 18.16 -13.83
C TYR A 225 -3.72 17.01 -14.67
N GLU A 226 -2.45 17.15 -15.00
CA GLU A 226 -1.68 16.17 -15.77
C GLU A 226 -0.70 15.48 -14.81
N GLY A 227 -0.93 14.20 -14.53
CA GLY A 227 -0.09 13.40 -13.64
C GLY A 227 -0.60 11.97 -13.56
N THR A 228 0.30 11.01 -13.38
CA THR A 228 -0.05 9.58 -13.34
C THR A 228 -1.06 9.25 -12.25
N ASN A 229 -0.97 9.94 -11.11
CA ASN A 229 -1.88 9.84 -9.98
C ASN A 229 -3.29 10.39 -10.32
N TYR A 230 -3.37 11.51 -11.04
CA TYR A 230 -4.64 12.09 -11.49
C TYR A 230 -5.30 11.21 -12.55
N ILE A 231 -4.52 10.70 -13.51
CA ILE A 231 -5.00 9.74 -14.52
C ILE A 231 -5.56 8.49 -13.83
N ALA A 232 -4.81 7.91 -12.88
CA ALA A 232 -5.25 6.75 -12.13
C ALA A 232 -6.58 6.98 -11.40
N LEU A 233 -6.72 8.13 -10.72
CA LEU A 233 -7.96 8.46 -10.01
C LEU A 233 -9.12 8.68 -10.99
N ARG A 234 -8.89 9.36 -12.12
CA ARG A 234 -9.91 9.54 -13.17
C ARG A 234 -10.36 8.22 -13.78
N ASP A 235 -9.43 7.37 -14.18
CA ASP A 235 -9.72 6.05 -14.75
C ASP A 235 -10.53 5.21 -13.75
N THR A 236 -10.14 5.23 -12.48
CA THR A 236 -10.84 4.48 -11.42
C THR A 236 -12.25 5.04 -11.19
N ILE A 237 -12.42 6.36 -11.17
CA ILE A 237 -13.75 6.99 -11.06
C ILE A 237 -14.65 6.59 -12.23
N LEU A 238 -14.14 6.62 -13.47
CA LEU A 238 -14.90 6.21 -14.64
C LEU A 238 -15.33 4.74 -14.54
N ASN A 239 -14.42 3.85 -14.15
CA ASN A 239 -14.74 2.44 -13.96
C ASN A 239 -15.83 2.22 -12.89
N VAL A 240 -15.80 2.99 -11.79
CA VAL A 240 -16.83 2.93 -10.75
C VAL A 240 -18.18 3.43 -11.26
N ILE A 241 -18.19 4.56 -11.98
CA ILE A 241 -19.44 5.10 -12.57
C ILE A 241 -20.03 4.11 -13.58
N ASP A 242 -19.20 3.55 -14.46
CA ASP A 242 -19.61 2.57 -15.47
C ASP A 242 -20.15 1.27 -14.82
N TYR A 243 -19.59 0.86 -13.67
CA TYR A 243 -20.08 -0.30 -12.92
C TYR A 243 -21.48 -0.07 -12.31
N MET A 244 -21.81 1.18 -12.01
CA MET A 244 -23.12 1.55 -11.45
C MET A 244 -24.21 1.68 -12.54
N ASP A 245 -23.90 1.66 -13.83
CA ASP A 245 -24.87 1.74 -14.95
C ASP A 245 -25.38 0.34 -15.39
#